data_AF-A0A816WLC7-F1
#
_entry.id   AF-A0A816WLC7-F1
#
_cell.length_a   1.000
_cell.length_b   1.000
_cell.length_c   1.000
_cell.angle_alpha   90.00
_cell.angle_beta   90.00
_cell.angle_gamma   90.00
#
_symmetry.space_group_name_H-M   'P 1'
#
loop_
_entity.id
_entity.type
_entity.pdbx_description
1 polymer ?
#
loop_
_entity_poly.entity_id
_entity_poly.type
_entity_poly.pdbx_seq_one_letter_code
_entity_poly.pdbx_strand_id
1 'polypeptide(L)'
;MWSFIKFLQGEENRFHHLRIQFYACLGARPKQTKTIAIQRRIENLGQRYYDGVISAMEYLDGLSYTVAKRKKIAFYIFFCFIFSFMFYFDYHMLVLTYTIKHTSLKSEF
;
A
#
# COMPACT_ATOMS: atom_id res chain seq x y z
N MET A 1 29.15 -4.19 46.11
CA MET A 1 30.13 -4.61 45.09
C MET A 1 29.59 -5.71 44.17
N TRP A 2 29.17 -6.87 44.71
CA TRP A 2 28.61 -7.98 43.89
C TRP A 2 27.35 -7.64 43.06
N SER A 3 26.44 -6.81 43.60
CA SER A 3 25.25 -6.36 42.86
C SER A 3 25.60 -5.48 41.66
N PHE A 4 26.70 -4.71 41.75
CA PHE A 4 27.18 -3.86 40.66
C PHE A 4 27.80 -4.70 39.54
N ILE A 5 28.54 -5.77 39.88
CA ILE A 5 29.10 -6.71 38.91
C ILE A 5 27.97 -7.44 38.14
N LYS A 6 26.94 -7.91 38.85
CA LYS A 6 25.77 -8.54 38.21
C LYS A 6 25.00 -7.56 37.32
N PHE A 7 24.92 -6.29 37.71
CA PHE A 7 24.30 -5.24 36.90
C PHE A 7 25.08 -5.00 35.60
N LEU A 8 26.41 -4.91 35.65
CA LEU A 8 27.25 -4.76 34.46
C LEU A 8 27.14 -5.95 33.50
N GLN A 9 27.12 -7.18 34.04
CA GLN A 9 26.91 -8.39 33.23
C GLN A 9 25.52 -8.42 32.56
N GLY A 10 24.49 -7.91 33.25
CA GLY A 10 23.15 -7.77 32.71
C GLY A 10 23.07 -6.75 31.57
N GLU A 11 23.74 -5.60 31.74
CA GLU A 11 23.84 -4.58 30.70
C GLU A 11 24.56 -5.08 29.45
N GLU A 12 25.67 -5.81 29.62
CA GLU A 12 26.44 -6.37 28.51
C GLU A 12 25.60 -7.32 27.65
N ASN A 13 24.83 -8.21 28.28
CA ASN A 13 23.88 -9.09 27.60
C ASN A 13 22.78 -8.30 26.86
N ARG A 14 22.25 -7.23 27.48
CA ARG A 14 21.25 -6.37 26.84
C ARG A 14 21.81 -5.68 25.60
N PHE A 15 23.02 -5.14 25.68
CA PHE A 15 23.70 -4.53 24.54
C PHE A 15 24.01 -5.55 23.44
N HIS A 16 24.36 -6.78 23.79
CA HIS A 16 24.55 -7.86 22.82
C HIS A 16 23.27 -8.17 22.02
N HIS A 17 22.12 -8.30 22.69
CA HIS A 17 20.83 -8.52 22.03
C HIS A 17 20.40 -7.35 21.16
N LEU A 18 20.55 -6.11 21.64
CA LEU A 18 20.26 -4.91 20.86
C LEU A 18 21.12 -4.84 19.60
N ARG A 19 22.40 -5.19 19.70
CA ARG A 19 23.31 -5.21 18.57
C ARG A 19 22.89 -6.24 17.50
N ILE A 20 22.47 -7.43 17.92
CA ILE A 20 21.95 -8.46 16.99
C ILE A 20 20.68 -7.97 16.29
N GLN A 21 19.73 -7.39 17.02
CA GLN A 21 18.50 -6.84 16.45
C GLN A 21 18.79 -5.70 15.46
N PHE A 22 19.72 -4.82 15.80
CA PHE A 22 20.14 -3.72 14.92
C PHE A 22 20.78 -4.24 13.64
N TYR A 23 21.68 -5.22 13.72
CA TYR A 23 22.26 -5.85 12.53
C TYR A 23 21.24 -6.64 11.69
N ALA A 24 20.27 -7.29 12.33
CA ALA A 24 19.17 -7.95 11.63
C ALA A 24 18.28 -6.92 10.88
N CYS A 25 18.01 -5.76 11.49
CA CYS A 25 17.29 -4.67 10.86
C CYS A 25 18.07 -4.02 9.71
N LEU A 26 19.40 -3.86 9.83
CA LEU A 26 20.24 -3.35 8.75
C LEU A 26 20.37 -4.34 7.57
N GLY A 27 20.37 -5.64 7.85
CA GLY A 27 20.39 -6.69 6.83
C GLY A 27 19.04 -6.92 6.14
N ALA A 28 17.93 -6.49 6.76
CA ALA A 28 16.60 -6.58 6.20
C ALA A 28 16.40 -5.53 5.10
N ARG A 29 16.75 -5.86 3.85
CA ARG A 29 16.36 -5.05 2.69
C ARG A 29 14.83 -4.86 2.70
N PRO A 30 14.30 -3.66 2.44
CA PRO A 30 12.87 -3.45 2.30
C PRO A 30 12.35 -4.38 1.19
N LYS A 31 11.32 -5.18 1.49
CA LYS A 31 10.69 -6.10 0.54
C LYS A 31 10.09 -5.32 -0.64
N GLN A 32 10.87 -5.10 -1.70
CA GLN A 32 10.42 -4.56 -2.99
C GLN A 32 9.75 -5.64 -3.88
N THR A 33 9.20 -6.71 -3.29
CA THR A 33 8.89 -7.95 -4.00
C THR A 33 7.84 -7.80 -5.11
N LYS A 34 6.89 -6.87 -4.96
CA LYS A 34 5.83 -6.64 -5.96
C LYS A 34 6.31 -5.83 -7.17
N THR A 35 7.21 -4.86 -6.97
CA THR A 35 7.76 -4.03 -8.06
C THR A 35 8.76 -4.82 -8.90
N ILE A 36 9.59 -5.66 -8.25
CA ILE A 36 10.59 -6.49 -8.91
C ILE A 36 9.95 -7.48 -9.89
N ALA A 37 8.87 -8.17 -9.53
CA ALA A 37 8.28 -9.20 -10.38
C ALA A 37 7.73 -8.66 -11.73
N ILE A 38 7.13 -7.48 -11.72
CA ILE A 38 6.60 -6.83 -12.92
C ILE A 38 7.74 -6.26 -13.76
N GLN A 39 8.72 -5.64 -13.10
CA GLN A 39 9.92 -5.12 -13.77
C GLN A 39 10.70 -6.23 -14.47
N ARG A 40 10.87 -7.38 -13.80
CA ARG A 40 11.47 -8.58 -14.37
C ARG A 40 10.68 -9.15 -15.55
N ARG A 41 9.34 -9.02 -15.54
CA ARG A 41 8.50 -9.40 -16.69
C ARG A 41 8.69 -8.47 -17.88
N ILE A 42 8.78 -7.16 -17.65
CA ILE A 42 9.04 -6.18 -18.72
C ILE A 42 10.44 -6.37 -19.29
N GLU A 43 11.44 -6.57 -18.43
CA GLU A 43 12.83 -6.87 -18.83
C GLU A 43 12.90 -8.15 -19.67
N ASN A 44 12.27 -9.24 -19.23
CA ASN A 44 12.23 -10.50 -19.98
C ASN A 44 11.48 -10.34 -21.32
N LEU A 45 10.38 -9.58 -21.35
CA LEU A 45 9.67 -9.30 -22.60
C LEU A 45 10.54 -8.50 -23.59
N GLY A 46 11.28 -7.51 -23.09
CA GLY A 46 12.23 -6.72 -23.88
C GLY A 46 13.39 -7.57 -24.38
N GLN A 47 13.94 -8.43 -23.53
CA GLN A 47 15.04 -9.32 -23.88
C GLN A 47 14.64 -10.30 -24.99
N ARG A 48 13.44 -10.90 -24.90
CA ARG A 48 12.89 -11.76 -25.95
C ARG A 48 12.70 -11.04 -27.29
N TYR A 49 12.40 -9.73 -27.27
CA TYR A 49 12.33 -8.93 -28.49
C TYR A 49 13.71 -8.67 -29.09
N TYR A 50 14.70 -8.30 -28.27
CA TYR A 50 16.08 -8.11 -28.71
C TYR A 50 16.73 -9.41 -29.23
N ASP A 51 16.38 -10.55 -28.63
CA ASP A 51 16.83 -11.87 -29.06
C ASP A 51 16.11 -12.37 -30.33
N GLY A 52 15.17 -11.60 -30.89
CA GLY A 52 14.41 -11.94 -32.10
C GLY A 52 13.40 -13.08 -31.91
N VAL A 53 13.09 -13.45 -30.66
CA VAL A 53 12.17 -14.54 -30.31
C VAL A 53 10.71 -14.14 -30.51
N ILE A 54 10.41 -12.84 -30.39
CA ILE A 54 9.06 -12.29 -30.58
C ILE A 54 9.08 -11.10 -31.55
N SER A 55 8.00 -10.91 -32.28
CA SER A 55 7.82 -9.78 -33.19
C SER A 55 7.54 -8.47 -32.44
N ALA A 56 7.72 -7.34 -33.12
CA ALA A 56 7.39 -6.02 -32.56
C ALA A 56 5.92 -5.90 -32.15
N MET A 57 5.00 -6.56 -32.87
CA MET A 57 3.58 -6.59 -32.52
C MET A 57 3.32 -7.35 -31.22
N GLU A 58 3.93 -8.51 -31.02
CA GLU A 58 3.79 -9.31 -29.79
C GLU A 58 4.42 -8.60 -28.58
N TYR A 59 5.51 -7.86 -28.80
CA TYR A 59 6.12 -7.03 -27.78
C TYR A 59 5.19 -5.90 -27.32
N LEU A 60 4.62 -5.16 -28.27
CA LEU A 60 3.68 -4.07 -28.00
C LEU A 60 2.42 -4.59 -27.30
N ASP A 61 1.91 -5.75 -27.70
CA ASP A 61 0.71 -6.33 -27.10
C ASP A 61 0.97 -6.83 -25.66
N GLY A 62 2.12 -7.45 -25.41
CA GLY A 62 2.56 -7.83 -24.07
C GLY A 62 2.79 -6.62 -23.14
N LEU A 63 3.30 -5.51 -23.66
CA LEU A 63 3.38 -4.24 -22.93
C LEU A 63 1.99 -3.67 -22.65
N SER A 64 1.10 -3.65 -23.65
CA SER A 64 -0.28 -3.13 -23.54
C SER A 64 -1.03 -3.83 -22.41
N TYR A 65 -0.93 -5.17 -22.35
CA TYR A 65 -1.59 -5.98 -21.34
C TYR A 65 -1.07 -5.70 -19.92
N THR A 66 0.23 -5.45 -19.81
CA THR A 66 0.90 -5.14 -18.53
C THR A 66 0.50 -3.75 -18.02
N VAL A 67 0.35 -2.77 -18.91
CA VAL A 67 -0.09 -1.41 -18.57
C VAL A 67 -1.61 -1.33 -18.32
N ALA A 68 -2.42 -2.03 -19.12
CA ALA A 68 -3.88 -2.04 -19.00
C ALA A 68 -4.36 -2.59 -17.64
N LYS A 69 -3.67 -3.59 -17.09
CA LYS A 69 -3.96 -4.11 -15.74
C LYS A 69 -3.80 -3.05 -14.64
N ARG A 70 -2.85 -2.12 -14.75
CA ARG A 70 -2.70 -1.01 -13.78
C ARG A 70 -3.83 0.00 -13.89
N LYS A 71 -4.21 0.38 -15.12
CA LYS A 71 -5.28 1.37 -15.34
C LYS A 71 -6.62 0.88 -14.80
N LYS A 72 -6.95 -0.42 -14.93
CA LYS A 72 -8.18 -1.00 -14.38
C LYS A 72 -8.26 -0.93 -12.85
N ILE A 73 -7.15 -1.14 -12.15
CA ILE A 73 -7.11 -1.06 -10.67
C ILE A 73 -7.30 0.40 -10.21
N ALA A 74 -6.59 1.35 -10.83
CA ALA A 74 -6.74 2.76 -10.51
C ALA A 74 -8.18 3.26 -10.77
N PHE A 75 -8.78 2.82 -11.87
CA PHE A 75 -10.18 3.13 -12.21
C PHE A 75 -11.17 2.57 -11.17
N TYR A 76 -10.96 1.33 -10.72
CA TYR A 76 -11.83 0.73 -9.69
C TYR A 76 -11.76 1.49 -8.35
N ILE A 77 -10.55 1.87 -7.92
CA ILE A 77 -10.36 2.65 -6.68
C ILE A 77 -11.06 4.01 -6.80
N PHE A 78 -10.92 4.68 -7.94
CA PHE A 78 -11.60 5.95 -8.21
C PHE A 78 -13.12 5.81 -8.18
N PHE A 79 -13.66 4.74 -8.77
CA PHE A 79 -15.09 4.48 -8.77
C PHE A 79 -15.63 4.19 -7.36
N CYS A 80 -14.91 3.39 -6.56
CA CYS A 80 -15.24 3.17 -5.16
C CYS A 80 -15.19 4.48 -4.34
N PHE A 81 -14.22 5.36 -4.61
CA PHE A 81 -14.13 6.65 -3.93
C PHE A 81 -15.33 7.54 -4.24
N ILE A 82 -15.71 7.67 -5.53
CA ILE A 82 -16.90 8.42 -5.94
C ILE A 82 -18.16 7.84 -5.30
N PHE A 83 -18.31 6.51 -5.35
CA PHE A 83 -19.46 5.84 -4.78
C PHE A 83 -19.56 6.14 -3.28
N SER A 84 -18.50 5.94 -2.50
CA SER A 84 -18.48 6.26 -1.07
C SER A 84 -18.79 7.74 -0.79
N PHE A 85 -18.31 8.66 -1.63
CA PHE A 85 -18.60 10.09 -1.51
C PHE A 85 -20.08 10.40 -1.73
N MET A 86 -20.73 9.77 -2.72
CA MET A 86 -22.17 9.94 -2.96
C MET A 86 -23.00 9.46 -1.76
N PHE A 87 -22.69 8.28 -1.22
CA PHE A 87 -23.38 7.77 -0.02
C PHE A 87 -23.19 8.65 1.21
N TYR A 88 -22.00 9.22 1.38
CA TYR A 88 -21.73 10.16 2.46
C TYR A 88 -22.56 11.44 2.32
N PHE A 89 -22.66 11.99 1.11
CA PHE A 89 -23.44 13.19 0.84
C PHE A 89 -24.94 12.95 1.06
N ASP A 90 -25.48 11.84 0.56
CA ASP A 90 -26.90 11.48 0.77
C ASP A 90 -27.22 11.28 2.25
N TYR A 91 -26.35 10.58 2.99
CA TYR A 91 -26.51 10.41 4.43
C TYR A 91 -26.51 11.77 5.16
N HIS A 92 -25.59 12.67 4.80
CA HIS A 92 -25.49 13.98 5.44
C HIS A 92 -26.70 14.88 5.12
N MET A 93 -27.20 14.84 3.88
CA MET A 93 -28.42 15.56 3.48
C MET A 93 -29.66 15.01 4.18
N LEU A 94 -29.74 13.69 4.36
CA LEU A 94 -30.80 13.03 5.12
C LEU A 94 -30.78 13.52 6.58
N VAL A 95 -29.62 13.47 7.25
CA VAL A 95 -29.46 13.94 8.63
C VAL A 95 -29.82 15.43 8.75
N LEU A 96 -29.38 16.27 7.82
CA LEU A 96 -29.73 17.69 7.81
C LEU A 96 -31.24 17.92 7.68
N THR A 97 -31.91 17.14 6.84
CA THR A 97 -33.36 17.22 6.66
C THR A 97 -34.10 16.80 7.93
N TYR A 98 -33.63 15.73 8.59
CA TYR A 98 -34.19 15.29 9.87
C TYR A 98 -33.98 16.32 10.99
N THR A 99 -32.81 16.95 11.09
CA THR A 99 -32.55 17.97 12.11
C THR A 99 -33.39 19.23 11.90
N ILE A 100 -33.52 19.72 10.67
CA ILE A 100 -34.36 20.89 10.33
C ILE A 100 -35.83 20.61 10.68
N LYS A 101 -36.35 19.43 10.36
CA LYS A 101 -37.74 19.07 10.66
C LYS A 101 -37.99 18.99 12.17
N HIS A 102 -37.00 18.53 12.94
CA HIS A 102 -37.10 18.40 14.40
C HIS A 102 -36.91 19.73 15.14
N THR A 103 -36.17 20.71 14.59
CA THR A 103 -36.09 22.07 15.15
C THR A 103 -37.33 22.90 14.84
N SER A 104 -37.92 22.76 13.65
CA SER A 104 -39.21 23.38 13.29
C SER A 104 -40.36 22.96 14.21
N LEU A 105 -40.46 21.67 14.56
CA LEU A 105 -41.46 21.16 15.49
C LEU A 105 -41.29 21.65 16.95
N LYS A 106 -40.10 22.11 17.33
CA LYS A 106 -39.83 22.68 18.66
C LYS A 106 -40.10 24.18 18.75
N SER A 107 -40.23 24.89 17.63
CA SER A 107 -40.57 26.32 17.62
C SER A 107 -42.07 26.60 17.51
N GLU A 108 -42.88 25.58 17.23
CA GLU A 108 -44.36 25.66 17.18
C GLU A 108 -45.03 25.31 18.53
N PHE A 109 -44.24 24.97 19.55
CA PHE A 109 -44.64 24.80 20.96
C PHE A 109 -43.91 25.82 21.83
#